data_AF-A0A0F9N3D3-F1
#
_entry.id   AF-A0A0F9N3D3-F1
#
_cell.length_a   1.000
_cell.length_b   1.000
_cell.length_c   1.000
_cell.angle_alpha   90.00
_cell.angle_beta   90.00
_cell.angle_gamma   90.00
#
_symmetry.space_group_name_H-M   'P 1'
#
loop_
_entity.id
_entity.type
_entity.pdbx_description
1 polymer ?
#
loop_
_entity_poly.entity_id
_entity_poly.type
_entity_poly.pdbx_seq_one_letter_code
_entity_poly.pdbx_strand_id
1 'polypeptide(L)'
;MCYAQQDVELKIRNLLVAAYHEIRGNGHDQVRRASDIQTLPAIESDLKIRCQQCDQFFEFTMAEQTFYQIMGYMGTPHRCTGCRSNGILY
;
A
#
# COMPACT_ATOMS: atom_id res chain seq x y z
N MET A 1 11.58 -54.18 29.27
CA MET A 1 10.97 -53.98 27.94
C MET A 1 10.41 -52.57 27.91
N CYS A 2 11.01 -51.67 27.11
CA CYS A 2 10.64 -50.24 27.10
C CYS A 2 9.99 -49.90 25.75
N TYR A 3 8.66 -49.90 25.69
CA TYR A 3 7.85 -49.55 24.51
C TYR A 3 7.05 -48.26 24.79
N ALA A 4 7.74 -47.13 25.01
CA ALA A 4 7.06 -45.85 25.22
C ALA A 4 7.71 -44.65 24.51
N GLN A 5 8.87 -44.84 23.85
CA GLN A 5 9.59 -43.74 23.18
C GLN A 5 9.37 -43.66 21.66
N GLN A 6 8.77 -44.68 21.03
CA GLN A 6 8.49 -44.66 19.58
C GLN A 6 7.22 -43.86 19.19
N ASP A 7 6.31 -43.60 20.13
CA ASP A 7 5.01 -42.97 19.84
C ASP A 7 5.07 -41.45 19.66
N VAL A 8 5.99 -40.78 20.36
CA VAL A 8 6.09 -39.31 20.33
C VAL A 8 6.69 -38.83 19.01
N GLU A 9 7.71 -39.54 18.51
CA GLU A 9 8.37 -39.22 17.23
C GLU A 9 7.42 -39.39 16.04
N LEU A 10 6.62 -40.47 16.01
CA LEU A 10 5.61 -40.64 14.97
C LEU A 10 4.51 -39.58 15.04
N LYS A 11 4.08 -39.17 16.24
CA LYS A 11 3.11 -38.08 16.41
C LYS A 11 3.66 -36.76 15.91
N ILE A 12 4.90 -36.41 16.27
CA ILE A 12 5.55 -35.18 15.79
C ILE A 12 5.66 -35.20 14.26
N ARG A 13 6.11 -36.32 13.69
CA ARG A 13 6.23 -36.48 12.23
C ARG A 13 4.87 -36.33 11.53
N ASN A 14 3.82 -36.95 12.06
CA ASN A 14 2.47 -36.86 11.49
C ASN A 14 1.87 -35.45 11.61
N LEU A 15 2.11 -34.76 12.73
CA LEU A 15 1.70 -33.36 12.92
C LEU A 15 2.40 -32.41 11.93
N LEU A 16 3.70 -32.60 11.69
CA LEU A 16 4.46 -31.80 10.72
C LEU A 16 4.01 -32.06 9.28
N VAL A 17 3.71 -33.33 8.94
CA VAL A 17 3.18 -33.69 7.62
C VAL A 17 1.79 -33.10 7.41
N ALA A 18 0.90 -33.16 8.41
CA ALA A 18 -0.42 -32.54 8.34
C ALA A 18 -0.34 -31.02 8.14
N ALA A 19 0.49 -30.32 8.94
CA ALA A 19 0.70 -28.88 8.80
C ALA A 19 1.25 -28.48 7.41
N TYR A 20 2.13 -29.30 6.83
CA TYR A 20 2.68 -29.06 5.50
C TYR A 20 1.65 -29.19 4.38
N HIS A 21 0.69 -30.12 4.50
CA HIS A 21 -0.37 -30.31 3.50
C HIS A 21 -1.47 -29.25 3.61
N GLU A 22 -1.76 -28.73 4.80
CA GLU A 22 -2.73 -27.65 5.02
C GLU A 22 -2.28 -26.33 4.38
N ILE A 23 -0.98 -26.02 4.42
CA ILE A 23 -0.41 -24.80 3.80
C ILE A 23 -0.48 -24.86 2.26
N ARG A 24 -0.50 -26.05 1.63
CA ARG A 24 -0.57 -26.22 0.17
C ARG A 24 -1.98 -26.19 -0.41
N GLY A 25 -3.02 -26.17 0.42
CA GLY A 25 -4.42 -26.31 -0.01
C GLY A 25 -5.21 -25.01 -0.22
N ASN A 26 -4.74 -23.87 0.26
CA ASN A 26 -5.48 -22.60 0.24
C ASN A 26 -4.66 -21.42 -0.32
N GLY A 27 -3.91 -21.66 -1.39
CA GLY A 27 -3.38 -20.60 -2.24
C GLY A 27 -4.47 -20.06 -3.16
N HIS A 28 -5.47 -19.35 -2.63
CA HIS A 28 -6.36 -18.57 -3.48
C HIS A 28 -5.62 -17.28 -3.86
N ASP A 29 -4.91 -17.39 -4.97
CA ASP A 29 -4.15 -16.36 -5.66
C ASP A 29 -4.96 -15.07 -5.81
N GLN A 30 -4.59 -14.06 -5.02
CA GLN A 30 -4.68 -12.67 -5.43
C GLN A 30 -3.29 -12.06 -5.53
N VAL A 31 -2.35 -12.81 -6.09
CA VAL A 31 -1.12 -12.20 -6.60
C VAL A 31 -1.55 -11.33 -7.77
N ARG A 32 -1.75 -10.03 -7.52
CA ARG A 32 -1.98 -9.02 -8.56
C ARG A 32 -0.93 -9.27 -9.64
N ARG A 33 -1.35 -9.42 -10.90
CA ARG A 33 -0.41 -9.71 -11.98
C ARG A 33 0.62 -8.59 -11.99
N ALA A 34 1.88 -8.89 -12.35
CA ALA A 34 2.90 -7.86 -12.46
C ALA A 34 2.46 -6.71 -13.42
N SER A 35 1.55 -6.99 -14.35
CA SER A 35 0.89 -6.01 -15.23
C SER A 35 -0.04 -5.02 -14.51
N ASP A 36 -0.55 -5.38 -13.34
CA ASP A 36 -1.47 -4.56 -12.53
C ASP A 36 -0.69 -3.65 -11.56
N ILE A 37 0.64 -3.76 -11.53
CA ILE A 37 1.52 -2.78 -10.88
C ILE A 37 1.57 -1.56 -11.80
N GLN A 38 0.68 -0.59 -11.57
CA GLN A 38 0.84 0.73 -12.17
C GLN A 38 2.19 1.28 -11.72
N THR A 39 3.13 1.40 -12.67
CA THR A 39 4.37 2.13 -12.46
C THR A 39 3.98 3.55 -12.08
N LEU A 40 4.18 3.92 -10.81
CA LEU A 40 3.96 5.27 -10.34
C LEU A 40 4.81 6.21 -11.22
N PRO A 41 4.23 7.28 -11.80
CA PRO A 41 5.00 8.20 -12.62
C PRO A 41 6.13 8.79 -11.77
N ALA A 42 7.34 8.78 -12.33
CA ALA A 42 8.51 9.33 -11.66
C ALA A 42 8.26 10.81 -11.34
N ILE A 43 8.22 11.12 -10.06
CA ILE A 43 8.18 12.50 -9.58
C ILE A 43 9.63 13.00 -9.61
N GLU A 44 9.91 13.97 -10.47
CA GLU A 44 11.27 14.48 -10.69
C GLU A 44 11.57 15.76 -9.92
N SER A 45 10.54 16.59 -9.65
CA SER A 45 10.71 17.88 -8.98
C SER A 45 9.43 18.39 -8.32
N ASP A 46 9.58 19.41 -7.48
CA ASP A 46 8.45 20.20 -6.98
C ASP A 46 7.75 20.94 -8.12
N LEU A 47 6.44 21.16 -7.98
CA LEU A 47 5.63 21.90 -8.95
C LEU A 47 5.12 23.20 -8.34
N LYS A 48 5.15 24.30 -9.10
CA LYS A 48 4.49 25.55 -8.72
C LYS A 48 3.14 25.66 -9.41
N ILE A 49 2.07 25.66 -8.62
CA ILE A 49 0.69 25.69 -9.12
C ILE A 49 0.03 27.01 -8.70
N ARG A 50 -0.68 27.65 -9.62
CA ARG A 50 -1.51 28.82 -9.33
C ARG A 50 -2.82 28.38 -8.66
N CYS A 51 -3.10 28.92 -7.47
CA CYS A 51 -4.36 28.70 -6.78
C CYS A 51 -5.52 29.37 -7.52
N GLN A 52 -6.57 28.63 -7.84
CA GLN A 52 -7.75 29.17 -8.54
C GLN A 52 -8.61 30.12 -7.71
N GLN A 53 -8.39 30.22 -6.39
CA GLN A 53 -9.22 31.02 -5.49
C GLN A 53 -8.57 32.35 -5.08
N CYS A 54 -7.28 32.34 -4.75
CA CYS A 54 -6.55 33.54 -4.31
C CYS A 54 -5.48 34.00 -5.31
N ASP A 55 -5.36 33.32 -6.45
CA ASP A 55 -4.38 33.57 -7.51
C ASP A 55 -2.90 33.51 -7.10
N GLN A 56 -2.61 33.14 -5.84
CA GLN A 56 -1.26 32.92 -5.36
C GLN A 56 -0.68 31.60 -5.88
N PHE A 57 0.62 31.60 -6.19
CA PHE A 57 1.34 30.37 -6.47
C PHE A 57 1.63 29.64 -5.16
N PHE A 58 1.48 28.33 -5.16
CA PHE A 58 1.88 27.46 -4.07
C PHE A 58 2.70 26.30 -4.61
N GLU A 59 3.54 25.76 -3.73
CA GLU A 59 4.38 24.62 -4.02
C GLU A 59 3.58 23.32 -3.82
N PHE A 60 3.69 22.42 -4.77
CA PHE A 60 3.23 21.05 -4.68
C PHE A 60 4.46 20.17 -4.69
N THR A 61 4.94 19.89 -3.49
CA THR A 61 6.23 19.26 -3.26
C THR A 61 6.27 17.83 -3.78
N MET A 62 7.46 17.28 -4.04
CA MET A 62 7.62 15.88 -4.42
C MET A 62 6.99 14.92 -3.40
N ALA A 63 7.08 15.26 -2.10
CA ALA A 63 6.47 14.49 -1.02
C ALA A 63 4.93 14.49 -1.10
N GLU A 64 4.32 15.66 -1.34
CA GLU A 64 2.88 15.76 -1.52
C GLU A 64 2.41 15.09 -2.80
N GLN A 65 3.15 15.21 -3.90
CA GLN A 65 2.89 14.49 -5.15
C GLN A 65 2.90 12.98 -4.92
N THR A 66 3.90 12.48 -4.19
CA THR A 66 4.04 11.04 -3.87
C THR A 66 2.87 10.58 -3.02
N PHE A 67 2.52 11.36 -2.00
CA PHE A 67 1.34 11.08 -1.17
C PHE A 67 0.07 11.03 -2.01
N TYR A 68 -0.09 11.95 -2.97
CA TYR A 68 -1.27 11.97 -3.84
C TYR A 68 -1.40 10.71 -4.67
N GLN A 69 -0.30 10.25 -5.26
CA GLN A 69 -0.29 9.03 -6.05
C GLN A 69 -0.56 7.78 -5.19
N ILE A 70 0.06 7.67 -4.00
CA ILE A 70 -0.16 6.54 -3.07
C ILE A 70 -1.61 6.46 -2.62
N MET A 71 -2.23 7.61 -2.35
CA MET A 71 -3.63 7.69 -1.94
C MET A 71 -4.62 7.50 -3.11
N GLY A 72 -4.12 7.36 -4.34
CA GLY A 72 -4.96 7.21 -5.53
C GLY A 72 -5.66 8.50 -5.98
N TYR A 73 -5.18 9.66 -5.53
CA TYR A 73 -5.68 10.94 -6.03
C TYR A 73 -5.19 11.16 -7.47
N MET A 74 -6.14 11.26 -8.38
CA MET A 74 -5.89 11.47 -9.81
C MET A 74 -5.73 12.97 -10.07
N GLY A 75 -4.49 13.47 -10.03
CA GLY A 75 -4.16 14.81 -10.51
C GLY A 75 -3.50 15.75 -9.49
N THR A 76 -3.35 17.01 -9.90
CA THR A 76 -2.72 18.06 -9.09
C THR A 76 -3.79 18.90 -8.38
N PRO A 77 -3.48 19.45 -7.19
CA PRO A 77 -4.42 20.31 -6.51
C PRO A 77 -4.64 21.65 -7.24
N HIS A 78 -5.88 22.11 -7.25
CA HIS A 78 -6.25 23.41 -7.86
C HIS A 78 -6.25 24.59 -6.87
N ARG A 79 -6.23 24.33 -5.56
CA ARG A 79 -6.27 25.35 -4.50
C ARG A 79 -5.10 25.16 -3.54
N CYS A 80 -4.56 26.25 -3.00
CA CYS A 80 -3.54 26.17 -1.95
C CYS A 80 -4.14 25.68 -0.61
N THR A 81 -3.29 25.22 0.31
CA THR A 81 -3.70 24.69 1.63
C THR A 81 -4.54 25.71 2.42
N GLY A 82 -4.18 27.00 2.36
CA GLY A 82 -4.94 28.06 3.02
C GLY A 82 -6.38 28.17 2.49
N CYS A 83 -6.58 28.13 1.16
CA CYS A 83 -7.91 28.18 0.56
C CYS A 83 -8.71 26.88 0.72
N ARG A 84 -8.04 25.73 0.94
CA ARG A 84 -8.73 24.47 1.27
C ARG A 84 -9.18 24.41 2.73
N SER A 85 -8.37 24.93 3.65
CA SER A 85 -8.69 24.94 5.08
C SER A 85 -9.71 26.03 5.44
N ASN A 86 -9.67 27.17 4.76
CA ASN A 86 -10.64 28.24 4.94
C ASN A 86 -11.84 27.98 4.04
N GLY A 87 -12.75 27.11 4.50
CA GLY A 87 -14.14 27.17 4.08
C GLY A 87 -14.73 28.48 4.58
N ILE A 88 -14.44 29.56 3.85
CA ILE A 88 -14.93 30.93 3.98
C ILE A 88 -15.81 31.15 5.23
N LEU A 89 -15.19 31.54 6.35
CA LEU A 89 -15.92 32.17 7.45
C LEU A 89 -16.03 33.65 7.08
N TYR A 90 -17.21 34.03 6.62
CA TYR A 90 -17.66 35.41 6.53
C TYR A 90 -18.08 35.90 7.91
#